data_AF-A0A1I3X0I1-F1
#
_entry.id   AF-A0A1I3X0I1-F1
#
_cell.length_a   1.000
_cell.length_b   1.000
_cell.length_c   1.000
_cell.angle_alpha   90.00
_cell.angle_beta   90.00
_cell.angle_gamma   90.00
#
_symmetry.space_group_name_H-M   'P 1'
#
loop_
_entity.id
_entity.type
_entity.pdbx_description
1 polymer ?
#
loop_
_entity_poly.entity_id
_entity_poly.type
_entity_poly.pdbx_seq_one_letter_code
_entity_poly.pdbx_strand_id
1 'polypeptide(L)'
;MRYAVQNDILESNPANDMSGALSTVKVKHHPALPHERLPEFLTRLSHYRGRLITQIAVELTLLTFVRSSELRFARWEELDLENAVWKIPATRKPIEGVKFSERGMKMKTEHIVPLSRQAVSLFKTLQGLSGECEVMFPHDHNPAKVMSESTVNNALRGMGYDTKTEACGHGFRTMARGAMGESGLWNDDAIERQLSHVERKNVRAAYIHTSKHLDERQLMVQWWADYLDANRRKHITPYDFAKKCRK
;
A
#
# COMPACT_ATOMS: atom_id res chain seq x y z
N MET A 1 24.61 20.84 -7.62
CA MET A 1 25.61 21.67 -6.93
C MET A 1 26.85 20.88 -6.52
N ARG A 2 26.76 19.82 -5.68
CA ARG A 2 27.95 18.99 -5.36
C ARG A 2 28.71 18.44 -6.58
N TYR A 3 28.00 17.88 -7.56
CA TYR A 3 28.59 17.44 -8.83
C TYR A 3 29.30 18.59 -9.57
N ALA A 4 28.70 19.78 -9.60
CA ALA A 4 29.26 20.94 -10.27
C ALA A 4 30.53 21.45 -9.56
N VAL A 5 30.59 21.39 -8.23
CA VAL A 5 31.81 21.71 -7.46
C VAL A 5 32.91 20.69 -7.71
N GLN A 6 32.58 19.40 -7.77
CA GLN A 6 33.55 18.34 -8.05
C GLN A 6 34.08 18.32 -9.48
N ASN A 7 33.43 19.04 -10.40
CA ASN A 7 33.84 19.17 -11.80
C ASN A 7 34.27 20.61 -12.12
N ASP A 8 34.60 21.42 -11.11
CA ASP A 8 35.07 22.81 -11.22
C ASP A 8 34.13 23.75 -12.03
N ILE A 9 32.85 23.38 -12.17
CA ILE A 9 31.81 24.22 -12.76
C ILE A 9 31.39 25.31 -11.76
N LEU A 10 31.56 25.06 -10.45
CA LEU A 10 31.32 26.00 -9.37
C LEU A 10 32.44 25.90 -8.33
N GLU A 11 32.91 27.02 -7.80
CA GLU A 11 33.97 27.01 -6.79
C GLU A 11 33.51 26.46 -5.43
N SER A 12 32.24 26.64 -5.08
CA SER A 12 31.69 26.17 -3.81
C SER A 12 30.19 25.89 -3.87
N ASN A 13 29.69 25.14 -2.89
CA ASN A 13 28.28 24.84 -2.72
C ASN A 13 27.73 25.69 -1.56
N PRO A 14 27.15 26.88 -1.80
CA PRO A 14 26.64 27.76 -0.75
C PRO A 14 25.48 27.14 0.06
N ALA A 15 24.87 26.05 -0.44
CA ALA A 15 23.89 25.30 0.33
C ALA A 15 24.48 24.55 1.53
N ASN A 16 25.80 24.33 1.58
CA ASN A 16 26.46 23.75 2.75
C ASN A 16 26.38 24.69 3.96
N ASP A 17 26.46 26.01 3.73
CA ASP A 17 26.41 27.04 4.78
C ASP A 17 24.99 27.23 5.34
N MET A 18 23.97 26.70 4.64
CA MET A 18 22.59 26.64 5.13
C MET A 18 22.29 25.38 5.96
N SER A 19 23.27 24.48 6.14
CA SER A 19 23.13 23.27 6.95
C SER A 19 22.89 23.65 8.42
N GLY A 20 21.67 23.44 8.92
CA GLY A 20 21.25 23.82 10.28
C GLY A 20 20.46 25.14 10.36
N ALA A 21 20.50 25.98 9.31
CA ALA A 21 19.67 27.17 9.21
C ALA A 21 18.21 26.85 8.81
N LEU A 22 18.01 25.72 8.12
CA LEU A 22 16.69 25.21 7.79
C LEU A 22 16.14 24.41 8.97
N SER A 23 15.00 24.85 9.53
CA SER A 23 14.28 24.07 10.53
C SER A 23 14.01 22.66 10.01
N THR A 24 14.44 21.64 10.75
CA THR A 24 14.12 20.25 10.40
C THR A 24 12.60 20.09 10.50
N VAL A 25 11.93 19.84 9.37
CA VAL A 25 10.50 19.55 9.36
C VAL A 25 10.26 18.36 10.28
N LYS A 26 9.53 18.57 11.38
CA LYS A 26 9.13 17.47 12.26
C LYS A 26 8.34 16.47 11.43
N VAL A 27 8.82 15.24 11.35
CA VAL A 27 8.17 14.18 10.59
C VAL A 27 6.79 13.95 11.22
N LYS A 28 5.74 14.35 10.51
CA LYS A 28 4.37 14.06 10.93
C LYS A 28 3.99 12.68 10.42
N HIS A 29 3.81 11.73 11.33
CA HIS A 29 3.33 10.40 10.96
C HIS A 29 1.92 10.48 10.36
N HIS A 30 1.66 9.63 9.38
CA HIS A 30 0.33 9.51 8.78
C HIS A 30 -0.68 9.00 9.82
N PRO A 31 -1.86 9.61 9.94
CA PRO A 31 -2.87 9.18 10.91
C PRO A 31 -3.36 7.77 10.56
N ALA A 32 -3.38 6.92 11.58
CA ALA A 32 -3.74 5.52 11.52
C ALA A 32 -4.78 5.24 12.60
N LEU A 33 -5.86 4.55 12.21
CA LEU A 33 -6.96 4.30 13.12
C LEU A 33 -6.53 3.27 14.19
N PRO A 34 -6.80 3.52 15.48
CA PRO A 34 -6.59 2.51 16.52
C PRO A 34 -7.38 1.23 16.22
N HIS A 35 -6.82 0.05 16.56
CA HIS A 35 -7.46 -1.23 16.21
C HIS A 35 -8.81 -1.43 16.90
N GLU A 36 -9.04 -0.81 18.04
CA GLU A 36 -10.30 -0.84 18.78
C GLU A 36 -11.46 -0.27 17.96
N ARG A 37 -11.16 0.60 16.99
CA ARG A 37 -12.13 1.20 16.07
C ARG A 37 -12.28 0.41 14.77
N LEU A 38 -11.61 -0.73 14.60
CA LEU A 38 -11.80 -1.59 13.40
C LEU A 38 -13.25 -2.01 13.17
N PRO A 39 -14.05 -2.43 14.18
CA PRO A 39 -15.45 -2.80 13.95
C PRO A 39 -16.27 -1.64 13.39
N GLU A 40 -16.06 -0.44 13.93
CA GLU A 40 -16.69 0.79 13.46
C GLU A 40 -16.28 1.09 12.01
N PHE A 41 -14.98 1.06 11.71
CA PHE A 41 -14.46 1.29 10.37
C PHE A 41 -15.02 0.32 9.34
N LEU A 42 -14.99 -0.98 9.63
CA LEU A 42 -15.50 -2.01 8.73
C LEU A 42 -17.02 -1.89 8.53
N THR A 43 -17.75 -1.49 9.57
CA THR A 43 -19.18 -1.19 9.47
C THR A 43 -19.41 0.00 8.52
N ARG A 44 -18.70 1.11 8.70
CA ARG A 44 -18.84 2.28 7.81
C ARG A 44 -18.45 1.97 6.37
N LEU A 45 -17.38 1.19 6.17
CA LEU A 45 -16.95 0.74 4.85
C LEU A 45 -18.03 -0.09 4.15
N SER A 46 -18.66 -1.03 4.85
CA SER A 46 -19.74 -1.86 4.28
C SER A 46 -21.02 -1.07 3.92
N HIS A 47 -21.23 0.09 4.55
CA HIS A 47 -22.37 0.97 4.27
C HIS A 47 -22.01 2.11 3.30
N TYR A 48 -20.76 2.22 2.85
CA TYR A 48 -20.31 3.29 1.97
C TYR A 48 -20.94 3.15 0.58
N ARG A 49 -21.82 4.09 0.23
CA ARG A 49 -22.57 4.08 -1.04
C ARG A 49 -21.84 4.76 -2.21
N GLY A 50 -20.50 4.79 -2.17
CA GLY A 50 -19.70 5.28 -3.30
C GLY A 50 -19.67 4.29 -4.46
N ARG A 51 -18.97 4.64 -5.54
CA ARG A 51 -18.78 3.73 -6.69
C ARG A 51 -18.10 2.43 -6.25
N LEU A 52 -18.49 1.31 -6.87
CA LEU A 52 -17.95 -0.01 -6.54
C LEU A 52 -16.44 -0.10 -6.73
N ILE A 53 -15.88 0.46 -7.82
CA ILE A 53 -14.43 0.54 -8.03
C ILE A 53 -13.73 1.30 -6.90
N THR A 54 -14.35 2.35 -6.36
CA THR A 54 -13.81 3.12 -5.21
C THR A 54 -13.86 2.29 -3.93
N GLN A 55 -14.95 1.57 -3.67
CA GLN A 55 -15.06 0.64 -2.52
C GLN A 55 -13.95 -0.41 -2.58
N ILE A 56 -13.81 -1.07 -3.74
CA ILE A 56 -12.76 -2.05 -4.02
C ILE A 56 -11.36 -1.45 -3.81
N ALA A 57 -11.11 -0.22 -4.26
CA ALA A 57 -9.82 0.44 -4.06
C ALA A 57 -9.49 0.65 -2.57
N VAL A 58 -10.47 1.04 -1.75
CA VAL A 58 -10.27 1.20 -0.29
C VAL A 58 -9.98 -0.15 0.35
N GLU A 59 -10.77 -1.18 0.03
CA GLU A 59 -10.60 -2.54 0.56
C GLU A 59 -9.27 -3.17 0.16
N LEU A 60 -8.87 -3.06 -1.12
CA LEU A 60 -7.59 -3.57 -1.59
C LEU A 60 -6.41 -2.82 -0.96
N THR A 61 -6.52 -1.49 -0.75
CA THR A 61 -5.48 -0.74 -0.02
C THR A 61 -5.37 -1.24 1.42
N LEU A 62 -6.49 -1.55 2.07
CA LEU A 62 -6.53 -2.07 3.43
C LEU A 62 -5.96 -3.50 3.51
N LEU A 63 -6.20 -4.36 2.51
CA LEU A 63 -5.80 -5.76 2.53
C LEU A 63 -4.35 -6.00 2.09
N THR A 64 -3.86 -5.19 1.14
CA THR A 64 -2.55 -5.40 0.50
C THR A 64 -1.49 -4.40 0.95
N PHE A 65 -1.93 -3.27 1.53
CA PHE A 65 -1.10 -2.17 2.01
C PHE A 65 -0.22 -1.51 0.95
N VAL A 66 -0.50 -1.73 -0.33
CA VAL A 66 0.25 -1.08 -1.43
C VAL A 66 0.10 0.44 -1.36
N ARG A 67 1.07 1.15 -1.93
CA ARG A 67 1.03 2.61 -2.00
C ARG A 67 -0.04 3.05 -3.01
N SER A 68 -0.56 4.27 -2.85
CA SER A 68 -1.56 4.81 -3.78
C SER A 68 -1.09 4.80 -5.24
N SER A 69 0.20 5.11 -5.48
CA SER A 69 0.79 5.04 -6.82
C SER A 69 0.85 3.61 -7.37
N GLU A 70 1.12 2.62 -6.51
CA GLU A 70 1.17 1.22 -6.90
C GLU A 70 -0.22 0.72 -7.31
N LEU A 71 -1.26 1.11 -6.56
CA LEU A 71 -2.66 0.79 -6.84
C LEU A 71 -3.19 1.47 -8.10
N ARG A 72 -3.11 2.80 -8.18
CA ARG A 72 -3.79 3.56 -9.25
C ARG A 72 -3.21 3.32 -10.64
N PHE A 73 -1.96 2.88 -10.73
CA PHE A 73 -1.30 2.58 -12.00
C PHE A 73 -1.26 1.08 -12.31
N ALA A 74 -1.90 0.23 -11.50
CA ALA A 74 -1.89 -1.21 -11.67
C ALA A 74 -2.47 -1.65 -13.03
N ARG A 75 -1.82 -2.63 -13.66
CA ARG A 75 -2.21 -3.24 -14.95
C ARG A 75 -2.60 -4.70 -14.78
N TRP A 76 -3.59 -5.17 -15.53
CA TRP A 76 -4.08 -6.55 -15.42
C TRP A 76 -3.00 -7.62 -15.60
N GLU A 77 -2.02 -7.36 -16.47
CA GLU A 77 -0.84 -8.21 -16.69
C GLU A 77 0.07 -8.38 -15.46
N GLU A 78 -0.07 -7.53 -14.43
CA GLU A 78 0.67 -7.64 -13.17
C GLU A 78 0.06 -8.66 -12.22
N LEU A 79 -1.19 -9.10 -12.45
CA LEU A 79 -1.90 -10.03 -11.58
C LEU A 79 -1.76 -11.46 -12.05
N ASP A 80 -1.40 -12.31 -11.09
CA ASP A 80 -1.45 -13.75 -11.18
C ASP A 80 -2.44 -14.25 -10.13
N LEU A 81 -3.73 -14.26 -10.50
CA LEU A 81 -4.81 -14.64 -9.58
C LEU A 81 -4.84 -16.15 -9.28
N GLU A 82 -4.22 -16.97 -10.13
CA GLU A 82 -4.07 -18.42 -9.90
C GLU A 82 -3.09 -18.67 -8.76
N ASN A 83 -1.95 -17.98 -8.77
CA ASN A 83 -0.95 -18.07 -7.70
C ASN A 83 -1.20 -17.08 -6.55
N ALA A 84 -2.31 -16.32 -6.59
CA ALA A 84 -2.67 -15.29 -5.61
C ALA A 84 -1.53 -14.27 -5.36
N VAL A 85 -0.94 -13.76 -6.44
CA VAL A 85 0.18 -12.82 -6.40
C VAL A 85 -0.06 -11.63 -7.32
N TRP A 86 0.36 -10.45 -6.86
CA TRP A 86 0.46 -9.26 -7.68
C TRP A 86 1.94 -8.84 -7.81
N LYS A 87 2.47 -8.87 -9.04
CA LYS A 87 3.87 -8.53 -9.36
C LYS A 87 3.94 -7.08 -9.83
N ILE A 88 4.25 -6.17 -8.90
CA ILE A 88 4.38 -4.75 -9.22
C ILE A 88 5.76 -4.52 -9.86
N PRO A 89 5.84 -4.06 -11.12
CA PRO A 89 7.12 -3.90 -11.81
C PRO A 89 7.91 -2.71 -11.26
N ALA A 90 9.20 -2.68 -11.58
CA ALA A 90 10.08 -1.55 -11.25
C ALA A 90 9.60 -0.23 -11.89
N THR A 91 9.12 -0.30 -13.13
CA THR A 91 8.64 0.80 -13.96
C THR A 91 7.49 0.32 -14.83
N ARG A 92 6.63 1.23 -15.26
CA ARG A 92 5.52 0.96 -16.18
C ARG A 92 5.68 1.75 -17.47
N LYS A 93 4.97 1.31 -18.51
CA LYS A 93 4.78 2.14 -19.70
C LYS A 93 4.04 3.43 -19.29
N PRO A 94 4.56 4.63 -19.63
CA PRO A 94 3.87 5.88 -19.32
C PRO A 94 2.50 5.94 -20.01
N ILE A 95 1.53 6.52 -19.32
CA ILE A 95 0.21 6.88 -19.87
C ILE A 95 0.27 8.35 -20.29
N GLU A 96 -0.10 8.62 -21.52
CA GLU A 96 -0.11 9.96 -22.07
C GLU A 96 -0.98 10.92 -21.23
N GLY A 97 -0.44 12.10 -20.93
CA GLY A 97 -1.14 13.12 -20.13
C GLY A 97 -1.33 12.78 -18.65
N VAL A 98 -0.78 11.67 -18.15
CA VAL A 98 -0.84 11.28 -16.73
C VAL A 98 0.56 11.36 -16.13
N LYS A 99 0.79 12.39 -15.31
CA LYS A 99 2.06 12.60 -14.61
C LYS A 99 2.40 11.41 -13.72
N PHE A 100 3.66 10.98 -13.76
CA PHE A 100 4.23 9.93 -12.91
C PHE A 100 3.65 8.53 -13.15
N SER A 101 2.94 8.31 -14.26
CA SER A 101 2.35 7.01 -14.60
C SER A 101 3.39 5.94 -14.91
N GLU A 102 4.62 6.34 -15.22
CA GLU A 102 5.77 5.46 -15.36
C GLU A 102 6.24 4.85 -14.03
N ARG A 103 5.78 5.39 -12.89
CA ARG A 103 6.17 4.91 -11.57
C ARG A 103 5.63 3.50 -11.33
N GLY A 104 6.57 2.57 -11.26
CA GLY A 104 6.40 1.28 -10.60
C GLY A 104 6.79 1.40 -9.13
N MET A 105 7.72 0.53 -8.72
CA MET A 105 8.28 0.54 -7.38
C MET A 105 9.24 1.71 -7.13
N LYS A 106 9.10 2.33 -5.94
CA LYS A 106 9.98 3.43 -5.47
C LYS A 106 11.48 3.08 -5.55
N MET A 107 11.81 1.79 -5.37
CA MET A 107 13.18 1.28 -5.36
C MET A 107 13.64 0.67 -6.70
N LYS A 108 12.89 0.91 -7.80
CA LYS A 108 13.19 0.39 -9.15
C LYS A 108 13.48 -1.11 -9.20
N THR A 109 12.84 -1.89 -8.34
CA THR A 109 12.87 -3.34 -8.42
C THR A 109 11.47 -3.87 -8.25
N GLU A 110 11.15 -4.95 -8.95
CA GLU A 110 9.90 -5.67 -8.80
C GLU A 110 9.58 -5.98 -7.34
N HIS A 111 8.31 -5.83 -6.98
CA HIS A 111 7.76 -6.19 -5.68
C HIS A 111 6.64 -7.19 -5.87
N ILE A 112 6.85 -8.37 -5.30
CA ILE A 112 5.85 -9.43 -5.28
C ILE A 112 4.96 -9.20 -4.07
N VAL A 113 3.67 -8.96 -4.28
CA VAL A 113 2.65 -8.75 -3.23
C VAL A 113 1.75 -9.98 -3.20
N PRO A 114 1.88 -10.86 -2.18
CA PRO A 114 0.90 -11.90 -1.90
C PRO A 114 -0.50 -11.33 -1.69
N LEU A 115 -1.51 -12.08 -2.13
CA LEU A 115 -2.91 -11.73 -2.02
C LEU A 115 -3.63 -12.72 -1.10
N SER A 116 -4.45 -12.19 -0.19
CA SER A 116 -5.40 -13.01 0.56
C SER A 116 -6.57 -13.45 -0.34
N ARG A 117 -7.32 -14.47 0.08
CA ARG A 117 -8.55 -14.91 -0.59
C ARG A 117 -9.55 -13.76 -0.78
N GLN A 118 -9.67 -12.89 0.22
CA GLN A 118 -10.50 -11.70 0.20
C GLN A 118 -10.04 -10.72 -0.90
N ALA A 119 -8.73 -10.46 -1.00
CA ALA A 119 -8.18 -9.60 -2.05
C ALA A 119 -8.37 -10.20 -3.45
N VAL A 120 -8.15 -11.51 -3.61
CA VAL A 120 -8.40 -12.22 -4.88
C VAL A 120 -9.86 -12.09 -5.31
N SER A 121 -10.81 -12.23 -4.37
CA SER A 121 -12.24 -12.03 -4.66
C SER A 121 -12.53 -10.62 -5.17
N LEU A 122 -11.94 -9.60 -4.54
CA LEU A 122 -12.11 -8.21 -4.96
C LEU A 122 -11.51 -7.94 -6.34
N PHE A 123 -10.34 -8.50 -6.66
CA PHE A 123 -9.75 -8.39 -7.99
C PHE A 123 -10.61 -9.06 -9.07
N LYS A 124 -11.22 -10.22 -8.78
CA LYS A 124 -12.17 -10.88 -9.69
C LYS A 124 -13.40 -10.00 -9.95
N THR A 125 -13.96 -9.38 -8.91
CA THR A 125 -15.06 -8.42 -9.06
C THR A 125 -14.61 -7.20 -9.88
N LEU A 126 -13.42 -6.66 -9.62
CA LEU A 126 -12.87 -5.53 -10.36
C LEU A 126 -12.67 -5.86 -11.84
N GLN A 127 -12.26 -7.09 -12.17
CA GLN A 127 -12.06 -7.54 -13.54
C GLN A 127 -13.37 -7.50 -14.34
N GLY A 128 -14.50 -7.79 -13.71
CA GLY A 128 -15.83 -7.62 -14.34
C GLY A 128 -16.23 -6.16 -14.57
N LEU A 129 -15.57 -5.19 -13.94
CA LEU A 129 -15.88 -3.75 -14.05
C LEU A 129 -14.94 -3.00 -14.98
N SER A 130 -13.66 -3.37 -15.01
CA SER A 130 -12.60 -2.65 -15.73
C SER A 130 -11.61 -3.58 -16.45
N GLY A 131 -11.95 -4.85 -16.65
CA GLY A 131 -11.09 -5.85 -17.31
C GLY A 131 -10.72 -5.50 -18.76
N GLU A 132 -11.56 -4.73 -19.45
CA GLU A 132 -11.31 -4.25 -20.82
C GLU A 132 -10.46 -2.96 -20.85
N CYS A 133 -10.25 -2.32 -19.71
CA CYS A 133 -9.42 -1.12 -19.61
C CYS A 133 -7.95 -1.50 -19.51
N GLU A 134 -7.06 -0.62 -20.00
CA GLU A 134 -5.61 -0.81 -19.84
C GLU A 134 -5.22 -0.92 -18.34
N VAL A 135 -5.87 -0.14 -17.48
CA VAL A 135 -5.58 -0.05 -16.04
C VAL A 135 -6.69 -0.68 -15.22
N MET A 136 -6.34 -1.27 -14.06
CA MET A 136 -7.33 -1.83 -13.15
C MET A 136 -8.26 -0.77 -12.54
N PHE A 137 -7.74 0.44 -12.31
CA PHE A 137 -8.47 1.55 -11.69
C PHE A 137 -8.56 2.75 -12.65
N PRO A 138 -9.46 2.70 -13.65
CA PRO A 138 -9.61 3.79 -14.61
C PRO A 138 -10.20 5.03 -13.94
N HIS A 139 -9.96 6.19 -14.56
CA HIS A 139 -10.66 7.41 -14.19
C HIS A 139 -12.11 7.32 -14.66
N ASP A 140 -13.01 7.85 -13.83
CA ASP A 140 -14.45 7.77 -14.02
C ASP A 140 -14.94 8.27 -15.39
N HIS A 141 -14.58 9.52 -15.73
CA HIS A 141 -15.05 10.16 -16.97
C HIS A 141 -14.15 9.90 -18.19
N ASN A 142 -12.97 9.32 -18.01
CA ASN A 142 -12.01 9.12 -19.09
C ASN A 142 -11.22 7.83 -18.83
N PRO A 143 -11.64 6.70 -19.41
CA PRO A 143 -10.99 5.41 -19.20
C PRO A 143 -9.51 5.36 -19.64
N ALA A 144 -9.04 6.31 -20.47
CA ALA A 144 -7.63 6.44 -20.83
C ALA A 144 -6.78 7.08 -19.72
N LYS A 145 -7.41 7.61 -18.66
CA LYS A 145 -6.75 8.12 -17.45
C LYS A 145 -6.97 7.17 -16.28
N VAL A 146 -6.29 7.43 -15.17
CA VAL A 146 -6.36 6.61 -13.97
C VAL A 146 -7.09 7.30 -12.82
N MET A 147 -7.59 6.51 -11.87
CA MET A 147 -8.13 6.96 -10.60
C MET A 147 -7.21 7.98 -9.93
N SER A 148 -7.78 9.03 -9.31
CA SER A 148 -7.01 10.03 -8.55
C SER A 148 -6.29 9.43 -7.33
N GLU A 149 -5.12 9.96 -7.00
CA GLU A 149 -4.41 9.63 -5.75
C GLU A 149 -5.25 9.94 -4.50
N SER A 150 -6.11 10.96 -4.58
CA SER A 150 -6.98 11.37 -3.47
C SER A 150 -8.21 10.50 -3.28
N THR A 151 -8.53 9.57 -4.20
CA THR A 151 -9.80 8.83 -4.20
C THR A 151 -10.05 8.04 -2.92
N VAL A 152 -9.06 7.29 -2.42
CA VAL A 152 -9.18 6.54 -1.15
C VAL A 152 -9.45 7.49 0.02
N ASN A 153 -8.71 8.59 0.11
CA ASN A 153 -8.91 9.59 1.17
C ASN A 153 -10.25 10.34 1.03
N ASN A 154 -10.73 10.58 -0.19
CA ASN A 154 -12.06 11.13 -0.44
C ASN A 154 -13.15 10.17 0.06
N ALA A 155 -13.00 8.86 -0.20
CA ALA A 155 -13.91 7.84 0.31
C ALA A 155 -13.92 7.81 1.85
N LEU A 156 -12.74 7.86 2.49
CA LEU A 156 -12.62 7.94 3.95
C LEU A 156 -13.32 9.18 4.53
N ARG A 157 -13.15 10.35 3.89
CA ARG A 157 -13.91 11.56 4.27
C ARG A 157 -15.41 11.37 4.10
N GLY A 158 -15.84 10.70 3.03
CA GLY A 158 -17.25 10.33 2.81
C GLY A 158 -17.81 9.37 3.86
N MET A 159 -16.96 8.56 4.48
CA MET A 159 -17.30 7.73 5.64
C MET A 159 -17.25 8.50 6.97
N GLY A 160 -16.94 9.81 6.94
CA GLY A 160 -16.92 10.66 8.13
C GLY A 160 -15.61 10.59 8.94
N TYR A 161 -14.48 10.27 8.31
CA TYR A 161 -13.16 10.34 8.94
C TYR A 161 -12.41 11.62 8.55
N ASP A 162 -11.73 12.25 9.51
CA ASP A 162 -10.71 13.26 9.20
C ASP A 162 -9.39 12.59 8.78
N THR A 163 -9.09 12.69 7.48
CA THR A 163 -7.85 12.15 6.89
C THR A 163 -6.55 12.82 7.32
N LYS A 164 -6.60 13.90 8.10
CA LYS A 164 -5.42 14.58 8.66
C LYS A 164 -5.11 14.17 10.09
N THR A 165 -6.07 13.59 10.80
CA THR A 165 -5.98 13.33 12.25
C THR A 165 -6.42 11.93 12.66
N GLU A 166 -7.40 11.33 11.98
CA GLU A 166 -7.98 10.02 12.36
C GLU A 166 -7.49 8.86 11.49
N ALA A 167 -7.72 8.92 10.18
CA ALA A 167 -7.46 7.80 9.28
C ALA A 167 -7.20 8.25 7.84
N CYS A 168 -6.10 7.80 7.24
CA CYS A 168 -5.83 7.98 5.82
C CYS A 168 -5.41 6.66 5.17
N GLY A 169 -5.46 6.58 3.83
CA GLY A 169 -5.08 5.37 3.10
C GLY A 169 -3.65 4.90 3.39
N HIS A 170 -2.71 5.82 3.64
CA HIS A 170 -1.36 5.44 4.08
C HIS A 170 -1.34 4.88 5.51
N GLY A 171 -2.25 5.35 6.37
CA GLY A 171 -2.40 4.89 7.74
C GLY A 171 -2.74 3.40 7.85
N PHE A 172 -3.36 2.80 6.82
CA PHE A 172 -3.62 1.36 6.78
C PHE A 172 -2.34 0.53 6.88
N ARG A 173 -1.21 1.04 6.36
CA ARG A 173 0.10 0.38 6.47
C ARG A 173 0.58 0.34 7.90
N THR A 174 0.41 1.45 8.63
CA THR A 174 0.72 1.53 10.06
C THR A 174 -0.17 0.60 10.87
N MET A 175 -1.47 0.54 10.56
CA MET A 175 -2.42 -0.36 11.21
C MET A 175 -2.01 -1.82 11.04
N ALA A 176 -1.68 -2.22 9.81
CA ALA A 176 -1.26 -3.57 9.48
C ALA A 176 0.05 -3.96 10.17
N ARG A 177 1.07 -3.09 10.09
CA ARG A 177 2.34 -3.29 10.79
C ARG A 177 2.09 -3.51 12.28
N GLY A 178 1.32 -2.62 12.93
CA GLY A 178 1.00 -2.73 14.36
C GLY A 178 0.38 -4.09 14.69
N ALA A 179 -0.65 -4.50 13.94
CA ALA A 179 -1.34 -5.76 14.21
C ALA A 179 -0.43 -6.98 13.99
N MET A 180 0.35 -6.98 12.91
CA MET A 180 1.29 -8.06 12.62
C MET A 180 2.38 -8.15 13.70
N GLY A 181 2.91 -7.02 14.16
CA GLY A 181 3.91 -6.99 15.23
C GLY A 181 3.35 -7.47 16.58
N GLU A 182 2.18 -6.97 16.97
CA GLU A 182 1.52 -7.35 18.23
C GLU A 182 1.04 -8.81 18.25
N SER A 183 0.79 -9.40 17.09
CA SER A 183 0.43 -10.82 16.98
C SER A 183 1.57 -11.75 17.47
N GLY A 184 2.83 -11.32 17.35
CA GLY A 184 4.00 -12.14 17.65
C GLY A 184 4.13 -13.40 16.77
N LEU A 185 3.49 -13.43 15.60
CA LEU A 185 3.50 -14.57 14.68
C LEU A 185 4.56 -14.50 13.59
N TRP A 186 4.96 -13.28 13.20
CA TRP A 186 5.70 -13.04 11.96
C TRP A 186 7.08 -12.45 12.23
N ASN A 187 8.03 -12.76 11.37
CA ASN A 187 9.34 -12.13 11.35
C ASN A 187 9.21 -10.65 10.95
N ASP A 188 9.87 -9.75 11.68
CA ASP A 188 9.87 -8.30 11.38
C ASP A 188 10.41 -8.02 9.96
N ASP A 189 11.40 -8.78 9.49
CA ASP A 189 11.88 -8.71 8.10
C ASP A 189 10.76 -9.02 7.09
N ALA A 190 9.87 -9.96 7.39
CA ALA A 190 8.76 -10.33 6.50
C ALA A 190 7.70 -9.21 6.44
N ILE A 191 7.39 -8.60 7.59
CA ILE A 191 6.47 -7.45 7.70
C ILE A 191 7.03 -6.25 6.91
N GLU A 192 8.27 -5.84 7.18
CA GLU A 192 8.88 -4.68 6.54
C GLU A 192 9.09 -4.89 5.03
N ARG A 193 9.33 -6.14 4.59
CA ARG A 193 9.34 -6.50 3.17
C ARG A 193 7.97 -6.40 2.52
N GLN A 194 6.90 -6.85 3.17
CA GLN A 194 5.54 -6.71 2.64
C GLN A 194 5.19 -5.23 2.43
N LEU A 195 5.58 -4.39 3.38
CA LEU A 195 5.43 -2.94 3.29
C LEU A 195 6.43 -2.32 2.30
N SER A 196 7.37 -3.05 1.70
CA SER A 196 8.40 -2.46 0.83
C SER A 196 9.15 -1.31 1.54
N HIS A 197 9.42 -1.47 2.84
CA HIS A 197 10.21 -0.51 3.64
C HIS A 197 11.71 -0.80 3.58
N VAL A 198 12.11 -2.01 3.23
CA VAL A 198 13.53 -2.39 3.23
C VAL A 198 14.29 -1.67 2.12
N GLU A 199 15.21 -0.79 2.53
CA GLU A 199 16.22 -0.21 1.67
C GLU A 199 17.33 -1.23 1.36
N ARG A 200 17.70 -1.34 0.08
CA ARG A 200 18.74 -2.26 -0.36
C ARG A 200 20.10 -1.57 -0.27
N LYS A 201 20.98 -2.08 0.57
CA LYS A 201 22.39 -1.64 0.61
C LYS A 201 23.25 -2.22 -0.53
N ASN A 202 22.77 -3.17 -1.36
CA ASN A 202 23.58 -3.77 -2.44
C ASN A 202 22.75 -4.45 -3.56
N VAL A 203 23.31 -4.50 -4.78
CA VAL A 203 22.68 -5.04 -6.02
C VAL A 203 22.37 -6.55 -5.92
N ARG A 204 23.21 -7.34 -5.25
CA ARG A 204 22.98 -8.80 -5.08
C ARG A 204 21.82 -9.10 -4.12
N ALA A 205 21.53 -8.20 -3.19
CA ALA A 205 20.35 -8.31 -2.33
C ALA A 205 19.06 -8.13 -3.14
N ALA A 206 19.12 -7.60 -4.36
CA ALA A 206 17.93 -7.26 -5.12
C ALA A 206 17.08 -8.45 -5.57
N TYR A 207 17.73 -9.55 -5.96
CA TYR A 207 17.05 -10.77 -6.43
C TYR A 207 16.55 -11.65 -5.28
N ILE A 208 17.36 -11.82 -4.23
CA ILE A 208 16.97 -12.60 -3.03
C ILE A 208 15.84 -11.88 -2.28
N HIS A 209 15.84 -10.54 -2.27
CA HIS A 209 14.87 -9.76 -1.53
C HIS A 209 13.44 -9.91 -2.03
N THR A 210 13.22 -10.22 -3.31
CA THR A 210 11.88 -10.23 -3.90
C THR A 210 11.08 -11.49 -3.49
N SER A 211 11.74 -12.64 -3.31
CA SER A 211 11.10 -13.91 -2.90
C SER A 211 11.36 -14.31 -1.45
N LYS A 212 12.26 -13.63 -0.71
CA LYS A 212 12.52 -13.97 0.70
C LYS A 212 11.23 -13.85 1.53
N HIS A 213 10.97 -14.86 2.36
CA HIS A 213 9.78 -14.97 3.20
C HIS A 213 8.45 -14.97 2.42
N LEU A 214 8.42 -15.35 1.14
CA LEU A 214 7.18 -15.29 0.37
C LEU A 214 6.06 -16.14 0.98
N ASP A 215 6.37 -17.37 1.39
CA ASP A 215 5.41 -18.28 2.04
C ASP A 215 4.89 -17.70 3.36
N GLU A 216 5.79 -17.16 4.19
CA GLU A 216 5.44 -16.48 5.44
C GLU A 216 4.57 -15.25 5.18
N ARG A 217 4.88 -14.47 4.14
CA ARG A 217 4.10 -13.29 3.74
C ARG A 217 2.72 -13.67 3.20
N GLN A 218 2.58 -14.79 2.49
CA GLN A 218 1.28 -15.32 2.06
C GLN A 218 0.40 -15.65 3.26
N LEU A 219 0.93 -16.38 4.24
CA LEU A 219 0.23 -16.68 5.49
C LEU A 219 -0.11 -15.40 6.26
N MET A 220 0.81 -14.44 6.30
CA MET A 220 0.65 -13.16 6.99
C MET A 220 -0.45 -12.28 6.41
N VAL A 221 -0.50 -12.10 5.08
CA VAL A 221 -1.57 -11.30 4.45
C VAL A 221 -2.93 -11.99 4.58
N GLN A 222 -2.96 -13.33 4.56
CA GLN A 222 -4.19 -14.07 4.80
C GLN A 222 -4.66 -13.90 6.25
N TRP A 223 -3.76 -14.03 7.22
CA TRP A 223 -4.07 -13.82 8.63
C TRP A 223 -4.60 -12.40 8.88
N TRP A 224 -4.00 -11.38 8.26
CA TRP A 224 -4.50 -10.01 8.36
C TRP A 224 -5.93 -9.87 7.84
N ALA A 225 -6.23 -10.46 6.68
CA ALA A 225 -7.56 -10.43 6.11
C ALA A 225 -8.58 -11.14 7.02
N ASP A 226 -8.21 -12.29 7.57
CA ASP A 226 -9.05 -13.04 8.51
C ASP A 226 -9.22 -12.29 9.85
N TYR A 227 -8.20 -11.57 10.31
CA TYR A 227 -8.25 -10.70 11.48
C TYR A 227 -9.23 -9.53 11.30
N LEU A 228 -9.22 -8.89 10.12
CA LEU A 228 -10.21 -7.86 9.77
C LEU A 228 -11.62 -8.44 9.77
N ASP A 229 -11.84 -9.60 9.15
CA ASP A 229 -13.15 -10.25 9.13
C ASP A 229 -13.64 -10.60 10.54
N ALA A 230 -12.76 -11.11 11.40
CA ALA A 230 -13.07 -11.41 12.80
C ALA A 230 -13.42 -10.15 13.62
N ASN A 231 -12.87 -8.98 13.24
CA ASN A 231 -13.13 -7.69 13.88
C ASN A 231 -14.39 -6.98 13.34
N ARG A 232 -15.17 -7.55 12.42
CA ARG A 232 -16.36 -6.86 11.85
C ARG A 232 -17.44 -6.53 12.87
N ARG A 233 -17.60 -7.36 13.92
CA ARG A 233 -18.68 -7.20 14.92
C ARG A 233 -18.19 -6.68 16.26
N LYS A 234 -17.08 -7.22 16.74
CA LYS A 234 -16.49 -6.88 18.04
C LYS A 234 -14.99 -6.86 17.90
N HIS A 235 -14.36 -5.90 18.59
CA HIS A 235 -12.91 -5.81 18.60
C HIS A 235 -12.28 -7.03 19.28
N ILE A 236 -11.26 -7.58 18.65
CA ILE A 236 -10.38 -8.63 19.16
C ILE A 236 -8.96 -8.11 18.97
N THR A 237 -8.12 -8.20 20.01
CA THR A 237 -6.73 -7.76 19.90
C THR A 237 -5.94 -8.64 18.93
N PRO A 238 -4.89 -8.13 18.28
CA PRO A 238 -4.03 -8.95 17.42
C PRO A 238 -3.45 -10.17 18.14
N TYR A 239 -3.04 -9.99 19.40
CA TYR A 239 -2.48 -11.04 20.25
C TYR A 239 -3.50 -12.16 20.57
N ASP A 240 -4.73 -11.79 20.92
CA ASP A 240 -5.78 -12.77 21.23
C ASP A 240 -6.24 -13.53 19.99
N PHE A 241 -6.28 -12.86 18.84
CA PHE A 241 -6.60 -13.51 17.57
C PHE A 241 -5.49 -14.51 17.19
N ALA A 242 -4.22 -14.14 17.34
CA ALA A 242 -3.08 -15.00 17.07
C ALA A 242 -3.09 -16.29 17.91
N LYS A 243 -3.48 -16.22 19.19
CA LYS A 243 -3.60 -17.39 20.06
C LYS A 243 -4.63 -18.41 19.57
N LYS A 244 -5.70 -17.97 18.92
CA LYS A 244 -6.73 -18.88 18.38
C LYS A 244 -6.23 -19.70 17.19
N CYS A 245 -5.30 -19.15 16.41
CA CYS A 245 -4.71 -19.84 15.26
C CYS A 245 -3.65 -20.89 15.62
N ARG A 246 -3.15 -20.89 16.87
CA ARG A 246 -2.13 -21.85 17.36
C ARG A 246 -2.73 -23.13 17.96
N LYS A 247 -4.06 -23.23 18.04
CA LYS A 247 -4.78 -24.43 18.50
C LYS A 247 -5.27 -25.23 17.31
#